data_AF-A0A430BF88-F1
#
_entry.id   AF-A0A430BF88-F1
#
_cell.length_a   1.000
_cell.length_b   1.000
_cell.length_c   1.000
_cell.angle_alpha   90.00
_cell.angle_beta   90.00
_cell.angle_gamma   90.00
#
_symmetry.space_group_name_H-M   'P 1'
#
loop_
_entity.id
_entity.type
_entity.pdbx_description
1 polymer ?
#
loop_
_entity_poly.entity_id
_entity_poly.type
_entity_poly.pdbx_seq_one_letter_code
_entity_poly.pdbx_strand_id
1 'polypeptide(L)'
;MEQLRTIFEMFGGIRPMARSLGQSPSNISAWKRVGRIPSEKQPHVLAVGFKLGLPITAEHVVFPLGRPHAADADLPPLDERVFCDRQSASQRPEAAEPKI
;
A
#
# COMPACT_ATOMS: atom_id res chain seq x y z
N MET A 1 -18.59 9.55 -6.82
CA MET A 1 -17.18 9.93 -7.04
C MET A 1 -16.44 9.69 -5.74
N GLU A 2 -15.73 8.56 -5.59
CA GLU A 2 -14.86 8.36 -4.44
C GLU A 2 -13.68 9.32 -4.58
N GLN A 3 -13.64 10.35 -3.75
CA GLN A 3 -12.47 11.23 -3.66
C GLN A 3 -11.34 10.43 -3.01
N LEU A 4 -10.29 10.15 -3.78
CA LEU A 4 -9.02 9.60 -3.28
C LEU A 4 -8.42 10.60 -2.28
N ARG A 5 -8.74 10.42 -1.00
CA ARG A 5 -8.18 11.26 0.06
C ARG A 5 -6.75 10.82 0.32
N THR A 6 -5.82 11.76 0.22
CA THR A 6 -4.41 11.50 0.53
C THR A 6 -4.25 11.20 2.02
N ILE A 7 -3.19 10.50 2.39
CA ILE A 7 -2.91 10.25 3.81
C ILE A 7 -2.79 11.55 4.61
N PHE A 8 -2.25 12.60 4.00
CA PHE A 8 -2.12 13.92 4.61
C PHE A 8 -3.50 14.53 4.92
N GLU A 9 -4.48 14.38 4.04
CA GLU A 9 -5.85 14.88 4.27
C GLU A 9 -6.58 14.07 5.33
N MET A 10 -6.38 12.75 5.39
CA MET A 10 -6.96 11.90 6.43
C MET A 10 -6.49 12.28 7.83
N PHE A 11 -5.22 12.68 7.98
CA PHE A 11 -4.72 13.23 9.24
C PHE A 11 -5.16 14.67 9.52
N GLY A 12 -5.86 15.34 8.60
CA GLY A 12 -6.25 16.76 8.74
C GLY A 12 -5.14 17.74 8.34
N GLY A 13 -4.14 17.28 7.61
CA GLY A 13 -3.05 18.07 7.05
C GLY A 13 -1.66 17.74 7.64
N ILE A 14 -0.65 18.47 7.16
CA ILE A 14 0.76 18.24 7.51
C ILE A 14 1.04 18.45 9.01
N ARG A 15 0.51 19.54 9.59
CA ARG A 15 0.79 19.89 11.00
C ARG A 15 0.13 18.91 11.99
N PRO A 16 -1.16 18.54 11.84
CA PRO A 16 -1.77 17.52 12.70
C PRO A 16 -1.07 16.16 12.58
N MET A 17 -0.73 15.74 11.35
CA MET A 17 0.03 14.50 11.10
C MET A 17 1.37 14.53 11.84
N ALA A 18 2.15 15.60 11.69
CA ALA A 18 3.43 15.78 12.36
C ALA A 18 3.30 15.66 13.89
N ARG A 19 2.30 16.33 14.49
CA ARG A 19 2.02 16.25 15.92
C ARG A 19 1.68 14.81 16.36
N SER A 20 0.82 14.12 15.61
CA SER A 20 0.41 12.75 15.95
C SER A 20 1.56 11.75 15.87
N LEU A 21 2.48 11.94 14.92
CA LEU A 21 3.62 11.06 14.69
C LEU A 21 4.83 11.40 15.57
N GLY A 22 4.82 12.54 16.27
CA GLY A 22 5.99 13.07 16.98
C GLY A 22 7.13 13.44 16.02
N GLN A 23 6.81 13.92 14.82
CA GLN A 23 7.78 14.29 13.78
C GLN A 23 7.76 15.79 13.51
N SER A 24 8.82 16.32 12.89
CA SER A 24 8.83 17.72 12.47
C SER A 24 7.88 17.93 11.28
N PRO A 25 7.16 19.07 11.19
CA PRO A 25 6.35 19.40 10.02
C PRO A 25 7.16 19.44 8.71
N SER A 26 8.45 19.81 8.79
CA SER A 26 9.37 19.81 7.65
C SER A 26 9.62 18.40 7.12
N ASN A 27 9.73 17.39 7.98
CA ASN A 27 9.88 15.99 7.57
C ASN A 27 8.64 15.51 6.81
N ILE A 28 7.45 15.77 7.36
CA ILE A 28 6.19 15.37 6.72
C ILE A 28 5.99 16.11 5.39
N SER A 29 6.34 17.41 5.34
CA SER A 29 6.34 18.19 4.10
C SER A 29 7.31 17.61 3.06
N ALA A 30 8.49 17.18 3.48
CA ALA A 30 9.44 16.51 2.61
C ALA A 30 8.88 15.18 2.07
N TRP A 31 8.18 14.39 2.89
CA TRP A 31 7.53 13.16 2.43
C TRP A 31 6.45 13.44 1.39
N LYS A 32 5.63 14.47 1.59
CA LYS A 32 4.64 14.91 0.61
C LYS A 32 5.29 15.35 -0.70
N ARG A 33 6.36 16.15 -0.62
CA ARG A 33 7.10 16.65 -1.80
C ARG A 33 7.76 15.52 -2.58
N VAL A 34 8.34 14.54 -1.89
CA VAL A 34 8.99 13.38 -2.50
C VAL A 34 7.97 12.34 -2.95
N GLY A 35 6.74 12.39 -2.41
CA GLY A 35 5.68 11.44 -2.72
C GLY A 35 5.85 10.06 -2.09
N ARG A 36 6.70 9.93 -1.06
CA ARG A 36 6.95 8.65 -0.37
C ARG A 36 7.16 8.84 1.12
N ILE A 37 6.68 7.88 1.90
CA ILE A 37 6.98 7.76 3.33
C ILE A 37 8.14 6.77 3.49
N PRO A 38 9.23 7.12 4.21
CA PRO A 38 10.34 6.20 4.46
C PRO A 38 9.87 4.88 5.06
N SER A 39 10.37 3.75 4.55
CA SER A 39 9.93 2.40 4.95
C SER A 39 9.98 2.17 6.46
N GLU A 40 11.01 2.68 7.14
CA GLU A 40 11.16 2.61 8.59
C GLU A 40 10.04 3.31 9.37
N LYS A 41 9.39 4.30 8.75
CA LYS A 41 8.31 5.08 9.38
C LYS A 41 6.92 4.58 8.99
N GLN A 42 6.80 3.75 7.96
CA GLN A 42 5.51 3.23 7.50
C GLN A 42 4.73 2.47 8.59
N PRO A 43 5.34 1.54 9.37
CA PRO A 43 4.63 0.84 10.44
C PRO A 43 4.14 1.78 11.53
N HIS A 44 4.94 2.80 11.86
CA HIS A 44 4.59 3.80 12.86
C HIS A 44 3.39 4.64 12.42
N VAL A 45 3.36 5.05 11.15
CA VAL A 45 2.23 5.81 10.58
C VAL A 45 0.93 4.99 10.62
N LEU A 46 0.99 3.71 10.26
CA LEU A 46 -0.17 2.81 10.36
C LEU A 46 -0.64 2.64 11.80
N ALA A 47 0.29 2.39 12.73
CA ALA A 47 -0.04 2.22 14.14
C ALA A 47 -0.71 3.47 14.74
N VAL A 48 -0.22 4.67 14.41
CA VAL A 48 -0.81 5.93 14.86
C VAL A 48 -2.16 6.18 14.19
N GLY A 49 -2.29 5.92 12.89
CA GLY A 49 -3.56 6.02 12.17
C GLY A 49 -4.66 5.15 12.78
N PHE A 50 -4.31 3.89 13.10
CA PHE A 50 -5.20 2.95 13.76
C PHE A 50 -5.62 3.44 15.16
N LYS A 51 -4.68 3.94 15.96
CA LYS A 51 -4.96 4.51 17.30
C LYS A 51 -5.90 5.71 17.24
N LEU A 52 -5.84 6.50 16.15
CA LEU A 52 -6.70 7.66 15.94
C LEU A 52 -8.06 7.30 15.32
N GLY A 53 -8.31 6.02 15.00
CA GLY A 53 -9.54 5.59 14.34
C GLY A 53 -9.67 6.07 12.89
N LEU A 54 -8.54 6.42 12.25
CA LEU A 54 -8.54 6.85 10.86
C LEU A 54 -8.58 5.61 9.94
N PRO A 55 -9.34 5.63 8.83
CA PRO A 55 -9.44 4.51 7.88
C PRO A 55 -8.19 4.40 6.98
N ILE A 56 -7.00 4.44 7.59
CA ILE A 56 -5.71 4.41 6.89
C ILE A 56 -5.31 2.95 6.67
N THR A 57 -5.17 2.58 5.41
CA THR A 57 -4.68 1.25 4.99
C THR A 57 -3.21 1.31 4.57
N ALA A 58 -2.59 0.14 4.39
CA ALA A 58 -1.22 0.03 3.87
C ALA A 58 -1.03 0.74 2.53
N GLU A 59 -2.06 0.75 1.68
CA GLU A 59 -2.05 1.43 0.38
C GLU A 59 -1.77 2.93 0.52
N HIS A 60 -2.40 3.60 1.48
CA HIS A 60 -2.21 5.02 1.73
C HIS A 60 -0.80 5.34 2.24
N VAL A 61 -0.13 4.37 2.85
CA VAL A 61 1.22 4.55 3.39
C VAL A 61 2.29 4.28 2.33
N VAL A 62 2.05 3.30 1.46
CA VAL A 62 2.89 3.01 0.29
C VAL A 62 2.72 4.09 -0.78
N PHE A 63 1.49 4.55 -1.00
CA PHE A 63 1.10 5.56 -1.99
C PHE A 63 0.47 6.79 -1.30
N PRO A 64 1.27 7.64 -0.64
CA PRO A 64 0.76 8.75 0.18
C PRO A 64 0.05 9.85 -0.61
N LEU A 65 0.30 9.94 -1.92
CA LEU A 65 -0.38 10.86 -2.85
C LEU A 65 -1.52 10.19 -3.62
N GLY A 66 -1.86 8.93 -3.29
CA GLY A 66 -2.74 8.08 -4.08
C GLY A 66 -1.98 7.26 -5.12
N ARG A 67 -2.58 6.17 -5.60
CA ARG A 67 -2.07 5.47 -6.78
C ARG A 67 -2.26 6.35 -8.01
N PRO A 68 -1.28 6.44 -8.91
CA PRO A 68 -1.59 6.85 -10.28
C PRO A 68 -2.54 5.80 -10.85
N HIS A 69 -3.79 6.20 -11.10
CA HIS A 69 -4.83 5.37 -11.73
C HIS A 69 -4.37 4.70 -13.04
N ALA A 70 -3.35 5.27 -13.69
CA ALA A 70 -2.73 4.72 -14.89
C ALA A 70 -1.98 3.38 -14.67
N ALA A 71 -1.54 3.06 -13.45
CA ALA A 71 -0.76 1.84 -13.22
C ALA A 71 -1.58 0.56 -13.41
N ASP A 72 -2.88 0.58 -13.12
CA ASP A 72 -3.76 -0.58 -13.31
C ASP A 72 -4.37 -0.62 -14.72
N ALA A 73 -4.43 0.52 -15.43
CA ALA A 73 -4.93 0.61 -16.80
C ALA A 73 -3.97 -0.01 -17.83
N ASP A 74 -2.66 0.02 -17.55
CA ASP A 74 -1.62 -0.58 -18.39
C ASP A 74 -1.31 -2.03 -18.02
N LEU A 75 -1.93 -2.59 -16.97
CA LEU A 75 -1.77 -4.00 -16.67
C LEU A 75 -2.54 -4.83 -17.71
N PRO A 76 -1.89 -5.83 -18.34
CA PRO A 76 -2.62 -6.77 -19.16
C PRO A 76 -3.69 -7.45 -18.29
N PRO A 77 -4.88 -7.74 -18.85
CA PRO A 77 -5.95 -8.41 -18.10
C PRO A 77 -5.42 -9.68 -17.45
N LEU A 78 -5.78 -9.90 -16.17
CA LEU A 78 -5.30 -10.99 -15.31
C LEU A 78 -5.70 -12.41 -15.78
N ASP A 79 -6.17 -12.57 -17.01
CA ASP A 79 -6.71 -13.82 -17.56
C ASP A 79 -5.80 -14.46 -18.62
N GLU A 80 -4.51 -14.18 -18.57
CA GLU A 80 -3.53 -15.06 -19.21
C GLU A 80 -3.00 -16.02 -18.15
N ARG A 81 -3.55 -17.25 -18.14
CA ARG A 81 -2.89 -18.37 -17.46
C ARG A 81 -1.46 -18.42 -17.99
N VAL A 82 -0.51 -17.99 -17.16
CA VAL A 82 0.91 -18.09 -17.48
C VAL A 82 1.27 -19.57 -17.53
N PHE A 83 1.31 -20.13 -18.72
CA PHE A 83 1.84 -21.46 -18.95
C PHE A 83 3.36 -21.37 -18.86
N CYS A 84 3.91 -21.67 -17.69
CA CYS A 84 5.35 -21.87 -17.56
C CYS A 84 5.73 -23.13 -18.35
N ASP A 85 6.53 -22.98 -19.42
CA ASP A 85 7.10 -24.12 -20.17
C ASP A 85 7.95 -25.04 -19.29
N ARG A 86 8.35 -24.56 -18.10
CA ARG A 86 9.05 -25.32 -17.08
C ARG A 86 8.22 -25.35 -15.81
N GLN A 87 7.39 -26.38 -15.65
CA GLN A 87 6.79 -26.68 -14.35
C GLN A 87 7.92 -26.98 -13.36
N SER A 88 8.04 -26.19 -12.31
CA SER A 88 8.93 -26.52 -11.19
C SER A 88 8.36 -27.73 -10.45
N ALA A 89 9.22 -28.59 -9.88
CA ALA A 89 8.76 -29.77 -9.12
C ALA A 89 7.73 -29.44 -8.03
N SER A 90 7.78 -28.22 -7.47
CA SER A 90 6.84 -27.69 -6.47
C SER A 90 5.43 -27.38 -6.99
N GLN A 91 5.20 -27.41 -8.30
CA GLN A 91 3.88 -27.16 -8.93
C GLN A 91 3.18 -28.46 -9.34
N ARG A 92 3.78 -29.62 -9.09
CA ARG A 92 3.08 -30.90 -9.31
C ARG A 92 1.95 -31.02 -8.28
N PRO A 93 0.68 -31.15 -8.70
CA PRO A 93 -0.35 -31.56 -7.77
C PRO A 93 0.02 -32.95 -7.25
N GLU A 94 0.08 -33.07 -5.94
CA GLU A 94 0.18 -34.34 -5.23
C GLU A 94 -0.97 -35.21 -5.74
N ALA A 95 -0.62 -36.25 -6.49
CA ALA A 95 -1.57 -37.12 -7.15
C ALA A 95 -2.51 -37.69 -6.09
N ALA A 96 -3.79 -37.39 -6.23
CA ALA A 96 -4.87 -38.00 -5.46
C ALA A 96 -4.68 -39.53 -5.48
N GLU A 97 -4.45 -40.11 -4.30
CA GLU A 97 -4.47 -41.56 -4.07
C GLU A 97 -5.78 -42.15 -4.61
N PRO A 98 -5.74 -43.11 -5.55
CA PRO A 98 -6.91 -43.94 -5.79
C PRO A 98 -7.05 -44.92 -4.62
N LYS A 99 -8.09 -44.73 -3.80
CA LYS A 99 -8.59 -45.80 -2.92
C LYS A 99 -9.00 -46.99 -3.76
N ILE A 100 -8.36 -48.15 -3.53
CA ILE A 100 -8.95 -49.48 -3.72
C ILE A 100 -8.59 -50.30 -2.50
#